data_AF-A0AAU5FR83-F1
#
_entry.id   AF-A0AAU5FR83-F1
#
_cell.length_a   1.000
_cell.length_b   1.000
_cell.length_c   1.000
_cell.angle_alpha   90.00
_cell.angle_beta   90.00
_cell.angle_gamma   90.00
#
_symmetry.space_group_name_H-M   'P 1'
#
loop_
_entity.id
_entity.type
_entity.pdbx_description
1 polymer ?
#
loop_
_entity_poly.entity_id
_entity_poly.type
_entity_poly.pdbx_seq_one_letter_code
_entity_poly.pdbx_strand_id
1 'polypeptide(L)' 'MLNVSDTRHEASVVERGAFALARCTCGWQGPARRARDRARRDAHEHATSG' A
#
# COMPACT_ATOMS: atom_id res chain seq x y z
N MET A 1 26.35 5.94 2.85
CA MET A 1 25.87 5.34 4.11
C MET A 1 24.42 5.82 4.34
N LEU A 2 23.46 5.20 3.65
CA LEU A 2 22.07 5.10 4.06
C LEU A 2 21.63 3.73 3.56
N ASN A 3 21.39 2.83 4.53
CA ASN A 3 21.11 1.42 4.32
C ASN A 3 19.89 1.25 3.41
N VAL A 4 20.04 0.43 2.37
CA VAL A 4 18.92 -0.25 1.72
C VAL A 4 18.21 -1.01 2.83
N SER A 5 16.99 -0.58 3.15
CA SER A 5 16.22 -1.16 4.24
C SER A 5 15.76 -2.55 3.82
N ASP A 6 16.23 -3.54 4.56
CA ASP A 6 15.60 -4.82 4.82
C ASP A 6 14.08 -4.78 4.55
N THR A 7 13.59 -5.71 3.72
CA THR A 7 12.34 -5.75 2.92
C THR A 7 11.03 -5.48 3.69
N ARG A 8 10.94 -4.38 4.42
CA ARG A 8 9.72 -3.90 5.07
C ARG A 8 8.92 -3.13 4.04
N HIS A 9 7.83 -3.75 3.62
CA HIS A 9 6.88 -3.15 2.71
C HIS A 9 6.12 -2.01 3.40
N GLU A 10 6.48 -0.77 3.11
CA GLU A 10 5.74 0.40 3.58
C GLU A 10 4.61 0.72 2.60
N ALA A 11 3.40 0.27 2.92
CA ALA A 11 2.22 0.46 2.09
C ALA A 11 1.31 1.57 2.65
N SER A 12 0.95 2.53 1.79
CA SER A 12 0.08 3.65 2.10
C SER A 12 -1.15 3.65 1.19
N VAL A 13 -2.24 4.27 1.63
CA VAL A 13 -3.45 4.43 0.80
C VAL A 13 -3.45 5.81 0.17
N VAL A 14 -3.67 5.86 -1.15
CA VAL A 14 -3.83 7.10 -1.90
C VAL A 14 -5.24 7.17 -2.48
N GLU A 15 -5.80 8.38 -2.49
CA GLU A 15 -7.14 8.63 -3.02
C GLU A 15 -7.05 9.27 -4.41
N ARG A 16 -7.85 8.76 -5.34
CA ARG A 16 -7.99 9.26 -6.71
C ARG A 16 -9.48 9.44 -7.01
N GLY A 17 -10.02 10.60 -6.64
CA GLY A 17 -11.44 10.92 -6.78
C GLY A 17 -12.30 10.02 -5.89
N ALA A 18 -13.22 9.26 -6.51
CA ALA A 18 -14.13 8.34 -5.80
C ALA A 18 -13.50 6.98 -5.44
N PHE A 19 -12.20 6.79 -5.70
CA PHE A 19 -11.48 5.55 -5.46
C PHE A 19 -10.30 5.76 -4.53
N ALA A 20 -10.03 4.79 -3.67
CA ALA A 20 -8.86 4.64 -2.84
C ALA A 20 -8.08 3.39 -3.28
N LEU A 21 -6.76 3.47 -3.35
CA LEU A 21 -5.90 2.35 -3.71
C LEU A 21 -4.69 2.30 -2.79
N ALA A 22 -4.23 1.09 -2.46
CA ALA A 22 -2.99 0.89 -1.75
C ALA A 22 -1.80 1.05 -2.69
N ARG A 23 -0.71 1.65 -2.23
CA ARG A 23 0.57 1.71 -2.94
C ARG A 23 1.70 1.50 -1.95
N CYS A 24 2.67 0.66 -2.31
CA CYS A 24 3.86 0.44 -1.53
C CYS A 24 5.08 1.12 -2.15
N THR A 25 6.02 1.51 -1.31
CA THR A 25 7.34 2.01 -1.72
C THR A 25 8.14 0.99 -2.53
N CYS A 26 7.82 -0.31 -2.44
CA CYS A 26 8.39 -1.36 -3.29
C CYS A 26 7.92 -1.31 -4.76
N GLY A 27 6.93 -0.47 -5.09
CA GLY A 27 6.34 -0.35 -6.43
C GLY A 27 5.02 -1.11 -6.61
N TRP A 28 4.59 -1.92 -5.65
CA TRP A 28 3.29 -2.58 -5.68
C TRP A 28 2.14 -1.57 -5.59
N GLN A 29 1.07 -1.83 -6.33
CA GLN A 29 -0.16 -1.06 -6.32
C GLN A 29 -1.35 -2.02 -6.19
N GLY A 30 -2.15 -1.79 -5.16
CA GLY A 30 -3.38 -2.52 -4.92
C GLY A 30 -4.51 -2.07 -5.84
N PRO A 31 -5.62 -2.83 -5.85
CA PRO A 31 -6.80 -2.53 -6.64
C PRO A 31 -7.49 -1.23 -6.20
N ALA A 32 -8.17 -0.56 -7.15
CA ALA A 32 -9.01 0.59 -6.84
C ALA A 32 -10.27 0.15 -6.07
N ARG A 33 -10.44 0.64 -4.84
CA ARG A 33 -11.57 0.37 -3.96
C ARG A 33 -12.36 1.66 -3.71
N ARG A 34 -13.69 1.59 -3.71
CA ARG A 34 -14.52 2.73 -3.24
C ARG A 34 -14.45 2.89 -1.72
N ALA A 35 -14.37 1.78 -0.99
CA ALA A 35 -14.23 1.79 0.46
C ALA A 35 -12.77 1.99 0.86
N ARG A 36 -12.49 3.07 1.59
CA ARG A 36 -11.15 3.39 2.11
C ARG A 36 -10.61 2.29 3.01
N ASP A 37 -11.45 1.72 3.86
CA ASP A 37 -11.03 0.68 4.81
C ASP A 37 -10.58 -0.60 4.09
N ARG A 38 -11.20 -0.91 2.95
CA ARG A 38 -10.77 -2.01 2.08
C ARG A 38 -9.39 -1.74 1.50
N ALA A 39 -9.14 -0.53 1.01
CA ALA A 39 -7.81 -0.16 0.52
C ALA A 39 -6.75 -0.18 1.64
N ARG A 40 -7.11 0.22 2.87
CA ARG A 40 -6.22 0.13 4.04
C ARG A 40 -5.87 -1.32 4.38
N ARG A 41 -6.87 -2.21 4.32
CA ARG A 41 -6.66 -3.64 4.52
C ARG A 41 -5.74 -4.23 3.46
N ASP A 42 -5.95 -3.89 2.19
CA ASP A 42 -5.08 -4.31 1.08
C ASP A 42 -3.62 -3.85 1.31
N ALA A 43 -3.41 -2.63 1.83
CA ALA A 43 -2.10 -2.10 2.19
C ALA A 43 -1.45 -2.87 3.36
N HIS A 44 -2.21 -3.11 4.43
CA HIS A 44 -1.74 -3.84 5.60
C HIS A 44 -1.39 -5.29 5.26
N GLU A 45 -2.25 -5.98 4.52
CA GLU A 45 -2.00 -7.35 4.05
C GLU A 45 -0.67 -7.40 3.27
N HIS A 46 -0.47 -6.49 2.31
CA HIS A 46 0.80 -6.41 1.58
C HIS A 46 2.01 -6.12 2.48
N ALA A 47 1.87 -5.19 3.45
CA ALA A 47 2.92 -4.87 4.40
C ALA A 47 3.32 -6.07 5.30
N THR A 48 2.38 -6.99 5.54
CA THR A 48 2.60 -8.19 6.37
C THR A 48 2.97 -9.45 5.60
N SER A 49 2.58 -9.55 4.33
CA SER A 49 2.78 -10.74 3.49
C SER A 49 3.97 -10.63 2.54
N GLY A 50 4.61 -9.47 2.44
CA GLY A 50 5.80 -9.25 1.62
C GLY A 50 7.09 -9.75 2.26
#